data_AF-A0A9E7B1S3-F1
#
_entry.id   AF-A0A9E7B1S3-F1
#
_cell.length_a   1.000
_cell.length_b   1.000
_cell.length_c   1.000
_cell.angle_alpha   90.00
_cell.angle_beta   90.00
_cell.angle_gamma   90.00
#
_symmetry.space_group_name_H-M   'P 1'
#
loop_
_entity.id
_entity.type
_entity.pdbx_description
1 polymer ?
#
loop_
_entity_poly.entity_id
_entity_poly.type
_entity_poly.pdbx_seq_one_letter_code
_entity_poly.pdbx_strand_id
1 'polypeptide(L)' 'MLEIRPGRKSSTRVVTLADGKLQSSDLFRDGRELTIIHNGDEYKLRLTGNGKLILTK' A
#
# COMPACT_ATOMS: atom_id res chain seq x y z
N MET A 1 -25.35 24.61 -3.27
CA MET A 1 -23.93 24.25 -3.46
C MET A 1 -23.64 23.05 -2.58
N LEU A 2 -23.68 21.84 -3.13
CA LEU A 2 -23.23 20.62 -2.44
C LEU A 2 -21.88 20.26 -3.07
N GLU A 3 -20.79 20.42 -2.32
CA GLU A 3 -19.47 19.98 -2.77
C GLU A 3 -19.43 18.46 -2.73
N ILE A 4 -19.60 17.83 -3.90
CA ILE A 4 -19.36 16.40 -4.10
C ILE A 4 -17.85 16.19 -3.91
N ARG A 5 -17.45 15.79 -2.69
CA ARG A 5 -16.12 15.27 -2.43
C ARG A 5 -15.94 14.04 -3.33
N PRO A 6 -14.94 13.96 -4.21
CA PRO A 6 -14.72 12.77 -5.01
C PRO A 6 -14.51 11.60 -4.05
N GLY A 7 -15.49 10.69 -3.98
CA GLY A 7 -15.39 9.49 -3.18
C GLY A 7 -14.11 8.78 -3.57
N ARG A 8 -13.18 8.62 -2.62
CA ARG A 8 -11.93 7.89 -2.79
C ARG A 8 -12.32 6.49 -3.28
N LYS A 9 -12.20 6.24 -4.59
CA LYS A 9 -12.52 4.93 -5.16
C LYS A 9 -11.62 3.93 -4.43
N SER A 10 -12.22 3.08 -3.61
CA SER A 10 -11.52 1.95 -3.02
C SER A 10 -11.16 1.02 -4.16
N SER A 11 -9.92 1.10 -4.63
CA SER A 11 -9.39 0.21 -5.66
C SER A 11 -8.91 -1.07 -4.98
N THR A 12 -9.76 -2.09 -4.95
CA THR A 12 -9.31 -3.44 -4.64
C THR A 12 -8.35 -3.89 -5.74
N ARG A 13 -7.18 -4.42 -5.35
CA ARG A 13 -6.18 -4.96 -6.27
C ARG A 13 -5.81 -6.38 -5.89
N VAL A 14 -5.41 -7.16 -6.88
CA VAL A 14 -4.84 -8.50 -6.69
C VAL A 14 -3.33 -8.42 -6.90
N VAL A 15 -2.57 -9.09 -6.03
CA VAL A 15 -1.12 -9.26 -6.17
C VAL A 15 -0.80 -10.75 -6.13
N THR A 16 0.18 -11.18 -6.92
CA THR A 16 0.59 -12.57 -6.99
C THR A 16 1.62 -12.87 -5.91
N LEU A 17 1.39 -13.94 -5.15
CA LEU A 17 2.37 -14.55 -4.27
C LEU A 17 2.88 -15.84 -4.91
N ALA A 18 4.16 -15.90 -5.23
CA ALA A 18 4.84 -17.07 -5.76
C ALA A 18 5.98 -17.46 -4.81
N ASP A 19 6.00 -18.70 -4.32
CA ASP A 19 7.02 -19.20 -3.38
C ASP A 19 7.16 -18.34 -2.11
N GLY A 20 6.04 -17.79 -1.61
CA GLY A 20 6.04 -16.89 -0.46
C GLY A 20 6.68 -15.52 -0.73
N LYS A 21 6.90 -15.18 -2.01
CA LYS A 21 7.47 -13.91 -2.46
C LYS A 21 6.47 -13.16 -3.32
N LEU A 22 6.59 -11.84 -3.32
CA LEU A 22 5.89 -10.93 -4.22
C LEU A 22 6.88 -9.89 -4.73
N GLN A 23 6.56 -9.20 -5.82
CA GLN A 23 7.36 -8.06 -6.27
C GLN A 23 6.92 -6.80 -5.53
N SER A 24 7.87 -6.03 -5.00
CA SER A 24 7.55 -4.76 -4.35
C SER A 24 6.90 -3.76 -5.31
N SER A 25 7.24 -3.81 -6.61
CA SER A 25 6.59 -3.03 -7.66
C SER A 25 5.08 -3.27 -7.74
N ASP A 26 4.62 -4.49 -7.44
CA ASP A 26 3.19 -4.81 -7.42
C ASP A 26 2.47 -4.20 -6.22
N LEU A 27 3.19 -3.90 -5.14
CA LEU A 27 2.65 -3.21 -3.97
C LEU A 27 2.64 -1.68 -4.14
N PHE A 28 3.68 -1.12 -4.76
CA PHE A 28 3.91 0.32 -4.89
C PHE A 28 3.52 0.91 -6.25
N ARG A 29 2.65 0.24 -7.01
CA ARG A 29 2.23 0.69 -8.35
C ARG A 29 1.56 2.07 -8.34
N ASP A 30 0.76 2.35 -7.31
CA ASP A 30 -0.07 3.55 -7.20
C ASP A 30 0.49 4.60 -6.22
N GLY A 31 1.66 4.32 -5.62
CA GLY A 31 2.26 5.19 -4.61
C GLY A 31 3.49 4.57 -3.95
N ARG A 32 4.20 5.35 -3.13
CA ARG A 32 5.41 4.89 -2.41
C ARG A 32 5.15 4.41 -0.99
N GLU A 33 3.89 4.36 -0.56
CA GLU A 33 3.46 3.92 0.76
C GLU A 33 2.15 3.14 0.67
N LEU A 34 1.99 2.16 1.56
CA LEU A 34 0.75 1.43 1.78
C LEU A 34 0.58 1.11 3.27
N THR A 35 -0.66 0.90 3.68
CA THR A 35 -0.99 0.49 5.05
C THR A 35 -1.23 -1.02 5.09
N ILE A 36 -0.60 -1.70 6.05
CA ILE A 36 -0.85 -3.08 6.42
C ILE A 36 -1.63 -3.06 7.73
N ILE A 37 -2.83 -3.63 7.73
CA ILE A 37 -3.60 -3.84 8.96
C ILE A 37 -3.19 -5.19 9.53
N HIS A 38 -2.66 -5.19 10.75
CA HIS A 38 -2.21 -6.41 11.42
C HIS A 38 -2.61 -6.37 12.89
N ASN A 39 -3.40 -7.35 13.34
CA ASN A 39 -3.93 -7.43 14.71
C ASN A 39 -4.67 -6.18 15.20
N GLY A 40 -5.33 -5.46 14.27
CA GLY A 40 -6.03 -4.21 14.59
C GLY A 40 -5.12 -2.97 14.68
N ASP A 41 -3.81 -3.15 14.55
CA ASP A 41 -2.86 -2.05 14.38
C ASP A 41 -2.66 -1.74 12.89
N GLU A 42 -2.37 -0.48 12.62
CA GLU A 42 -1.95 -0.01 11.31
C GLU A 42 -0.42 0.02 11.26
N TYR A 43 0.15 -0.50 10.18
CA TYR A 43 1.56 -0.39 9.87
C TYR A 43 1.70 0.27 8.51
N LYS A 44 2.67 1.18 8.36
CA LYS A 44 3.01 1.79 7.07
C LYS A 44 4.22 1.10 6.48
N LEU A 45 4.04 0.47 5.33
CA LEU A 45 5.14 -0.01 4.51
C LEU A 45 5.43 1.07 3.44
N ARG A 46 6.66 1.58 3.37
CA ARG A 46 7.04 2.59 2.38
C ARG A 46 8.37 2.28 1.70
N LEU A 47 8.54 2.79 0.49
CA LEU A 47 9.80 2.81 -0.24
C LEU A 47 10.57 4.09 0.10
N THR A 48 11.81 3.95 0.58
CA THR A 48 12.69 5.08 0.88
C THR A 48 13.34 5.63 -0.40
N GLY A 49 13.92 6.83 -0.32
CA GLY A 49 14.63 7.45 -1.46
C GLY A 49 15.85 6.66 -1.96
N ASN A 50 16.41 5.76 -1.13
CA ASN A 50 17.49 4.85 -1.51
C ASN A 50 16.99 3.44 -1.94
N GLY A 51 15.69 3.28 -2.20
CA GLY A 51 15.11 2.05 -2.72
C GLY A 51 14.90 0.93 -1.69
N LYS A 52 15.08 1.20 -0.39
CA LYS A 52 14.82 0.24 0.67
C LYS A 52 13.35 0.27 1.09
N LEU A 53 12.87 -0.86 1.60
CA LEU A 53 11.56 -0.96 2.22
C LEU A 53 11.70 -0.72 3.73
N ILE A 54 10.83 0.11 4.28
CA ILE A 54 10.72 0.32 5.72
C ILE A 54 9.27 0.12 6.15
N LEU A 55 9.09 -0.67 7.20
CA LEU A 55 7.82 -0.85 7.90
C LEU A 55 7.87 -0.05 9.20
N THR A 56 6.90 0.84 9.40
CA THR A 56 6.71 1.58 10.65
C THR A 56 5.33 1.28 11.21
N LYS A 57 5.16 1.35 12.52
CA LYS A 57 3.85 1.40 13.15
C LYS A 57 3.33 2.84 13.09
#